data_AF-A0A3C0RDN6-F1
#
_entry.id   AF-A0A3C0RDN6-F1
#
_cell.length_a   1.000
_cell.length_b   1.000
_cell.length_c   1.000
_cell.angle_alpha   90.00
_cell.angle_beta   90.00
_cell.angle_gamma   90.00
#
_symmetry.space_group_name_H-M   'P 1'
#
loop_
_entity.id
_entity.type
_entity.pdbx_description
1 polymer ?
#
loop_
_entity_poly.entity_id
_entity_poly.type
_entity_poly.pdbx_seq_one_letter_code
_entity_poly.pdbx_strand_id
1 'polypeptide(L)' 'KWKPVDNAFAYNIYYGTHPDKLYTSIMVHSNNEYWMKAMDANSTYYYSIEAVNENGVSVRTKPVKVD' A
#
# COMPACT_ATOMS: atom_id res chain seq x y z
N LYS A 1 6.27 -6.62 -1.54
CA LYS A 1 6.06 -7.39 -0.29
C LYS A 1 6.40 -6.50 0.90
N TRP A 2 5.64 -6.57 2.00
CA TRP A 2 5.88 -5.80 3.22
C TRP A 2 5.95 -6.71 4.46
N LYS A 3 6.44 -6.16 5.57
CA LYS A 3 6.48 -6.87 6.85
C LYS A 3 5.05 -6.98 7.40
N PRO A 4 4.58 -8.18 7.79
CA PRO A 4 3.30 -8.33 8.46
C PRO A 4 3.26 -7.57 9.78
N VAL A 5 2.09 -7.06 10.13
CA VAL A 5 1.76 -6.45 11.42
C VAL A 5 0.90 -7.44 12.20
N ASP A 6 1.23 -7.66 13.47
CA ASP A 6 0.44 -8.52 14.34
C ASP A 6 -1.00 -8.02 14.47
N ASN A 7 -1.96 -8.94 14.45
CA ASN A 7 -3.40 -8.68 14.47
C ASN A 7 -3.98 -7.94 13.24
N ALA A 8 -3.22 -7.76 12.15
CA ALA A 8 -3.77 -7.22 10.91
C ALA A 8 -4.46 -8.33 10.10
N PHE A 9 -5.72 -8.13 9.70
CA PHE A 9 -6.44 -9.04 8.79
C PHE A 9 -6.30 -8.60 7.33
N ALA A 10 -6.01 -7.32 7.07
CA ALA A 10 -5.83 -6.77 5.74
C ALA A 10 -4.85 -5.59 5.74
N TYR A 11 -4.48 -5.15 4.54
CA TYR A 11 -3.67 -3.96 4.31
C TYR A 11 -4.29 -3.12 3.20
N ASN A 12 -4.32 -1.80 3.39
CA ASN A 12 -4.61 -0.87 2.31
C ASN A 12 -3.28 -0.39 1.71
N ILE A 13 -3.13 -0.58 0.41
CA ILE A 13 -2.00 -0.08 -0.37
C ILE A 13 -2.48 1.14 -1.14
N TYR A 14 -2.00 2.32 -0.75
CA TYR A 14 -2.21 3.57 -1.45
C TYR A 14 -1.10 3.79 -2.47
N TYR A 15 -1.45 4.24 -3.66
CA TYR A 15 -0.47 4.54 -4.69
C TYR A 15 -0.86 5.73 -5.57
N GLY A 16 0.14 6.31 -6.22
CA GLY A 16 0.00 7.45 -7.13
C GLY A 16 1.33 7.80 -7.80
N THR A 17 1.32 8.78 -8.69
CA THR A 17 2.52 9.25 -9.41
C THR A 17 3.28 10.38 -8.69
N HIS A 18 2.74 10.85 -7.57
CA HIS A 18 3.38 11.83 -6.68
C HIS A 18 3.28 11.38 -5.23
N PRO A 19 4.29 11.68 -4.39
CA PRO A 19 4.35 11.21 -3.00
C PRO A 19 3.18 11.71 -2.15
N ASP A 20 2.69 12.92 -2.43
CA ASP A 20 1.62 13.57 -1.67
C ASP A 20 0.21 13.31 -2.27
N LYS A 21 0.13 12.55 -3.38
CA LYS A 21 -1.12 12.36 -4.15
C LYS A 21 -1.42 10.87 -4.37
N LEU A 22 -1.52 10.12 -3.27
CA LEU A 22 -1.85 8.69 -3.28
C LEU A 22 -3.37 8.49 -3.20
N TYR A 23 -4.09 8.89 -4.26
CA TYR A 23 -5.56 8.88 -4.27
C TYR A 23 -6.18 7.53 -4.60
N THR A 24 -5.38 6.59 -5.08
CA THR A 24 -5.84 5.25 -5.42
C THR A 24 -5.42 4.27 -4.34
N SER A 25 -6.31 3.35 -3.97
CA SER A 25 -6.03 2.34 -2.96
C SER A 25 -6.50 0.95 -3.37
N ILE A 26 -5.76 -0.07 -2.94
CA ILE A 26 -6.12 -1.48 -3.10
C ILE A 26 -6.08 -2.14 -1.72
N MET A 27 -7.14 -2.85 -1.36
CA MET A 27 -7.18 -3.65 -0.14
C MET A 27 -6.71 -5.07 -0.44
N VAL A 28 -5.81 -5.59 0.40
CA VAL A 28 -5.26 -6.95 0.32
C VAL A 28 -5.56 -7.69 1.62
N HIS A 29 -6.35 -8.76 1.53
CA HIS A 29 -6.74 -9.58 2.68
C HIS A 29 -5.77 -10.74 2.92
N SER A 30 -5.45 -11.00 4.18
CA SER A 30 -4.70 -12.17 4.65
C SER A 30 -3.39 -12.45 3.89
N ASN A 31 -2.78 -11.42 3.30
CA ASN A 31 -1.58 -11.53 2.50
C ASN A 31 -0.70 -10.29 2.71
N ASN A 32 0.62 -10.43 2.52
CA ASN A 32 1.61 -9.37 2.71
C ASN A 32 2.40 -9.04 1.43
N GLU A 33 1.88 -9.47 0.29
CA GLU A 33 2.38 -9.12 -1.03
C GLU A 33 1.25 -8.83 -2.00
N TYR A 34 1.55 -7.96 -2.96
CA TYR A 34 0.66 -7.62 -4.05
C TYR A 34 1.50 -7.29 -5.27
N TRP A 35 1.09 -7.85 -6.42
CA TRP A 35 1.77 -7.66 -7.70
C TRP A 35 0.95 -6.72 -8.58
N MET A 36 1.43 -5.49 -8.75
CA MET A 36 0.75 -4.48 -9.58
C MET A 36 1.04 -4.69 -11.07
N LYS A 37 0.05 -5.22 -11.78
CA LYS A 37 0.14 -5.50 -13.23
C LYS A 37 -0.23 -4.31 -14.12
N ALA A 38 -0.94 -3.32 -13.58
CA ALA A 38 -1.51 -2.21 -14.34
C ALA A 38 -0.63 -0.95 -14.35
N MET A 39 0.64 -1.06 -13.94
CA MET A 39 1.56 0.07 -13.90
C MET A 39 2.36 0.20 -15.18
N ASP A 40 2.58 1.44 -15.62
CA ASP A 40 3.44 1.77 -16.74
C ASP A 40 4.91 1.73 -16.31
N ALA A 41 5.75 1.01 -17.06
CA ALA A 41 7.14 0.78 -16.70
C ALA A 41 8.04 2.04 -16.79
N ASN A 42 7.59 3.11 -17.46
CA ASN A 42 8.34 4.36 -17.58
C ASN A 42 7.83 5.43 -16.61
N SER A 43 6.87 5.10 -15.75
CA SER A 43 6.24 6.04 -14.82
C SER A 43 6.73 5.79 -13.40
N THR A 44 7.11 6.86 -12.71
CA THR A 44 7.43 6.79 -11.29
C THR A 44 6.15 6.62 -10.47
N TYR A 45 6.15 5.65 -9.57
CA TYR A 45 5.07 5.46 -8.62
C TYR A 45 5.54 5.59 -7.18
N TYR A 46 4.59 5.95 -6.33
CA TYR A 46 4.77 6.04 -4.88
C TYR A 46 3.75 5.14 -4.21
N TYR A 47 4.17 4.52 -3.11
CA TYR A 47 3.36 3.57 -2.37
C TYR A 47 3.36 3.90 -0.89
N SER A 48 2.20 3.78 -0.26
CA SER A 48 2.03 3.88 1.19
C SER A 48 1.11 2.78 1.66
N ILE A 49 1.41 2.15 2.79
CA ILE A 49 0.63 1.04 3.33
C ILE A 49 0.11 1.42 4.72
N GLU A 50 -1.11 0.99 5.04
CA GLU A 50 -1.62 0.93 6.41
C GLU A 50 -2.17 -0.47 6.68
N ALA A 51 -2.03 -0.93 7.92
CA ALA A 51 -2.61 -2.18 8.38
C ALA A 51 -4.06 -1.97 8.82
N VAL A 52 -4.90 -2.98 8.63
CA VAL A 52 -6.32 -2.97 8.97
C VAL A 52 -6.64 -4.12 9.91
N ASN A 53 -7.35 -3.83 11.01
CA ASN A 53 -7.91 -4.82 11.92
C ASN A 53 -9.34 -4.43 12.36
N GLU A 54 -9.93 -5.21 13.26
CA GLU A 54 -11.30 -4.98 13.76
C GLU A 54 -11.45 -3.64 14.51
N ASN A 55 -10.35 -3.05 14.97
CA ASN A 55 -10.31 -1.75 15.65
C ASN A 55 -10.05 -0.57 14.70
N GLY A 56 -9.87 -0.81 13.39
CA GLY A 56 -9.66 0.22 12.38
C GLY A 56 -8.34 0.09 11.65
N VAL A 57 -7.70 1.23 11.36
CA VAL A 57 -6.49 1.31 10.53
C VAL A 57 -5.30 1.90 11.28
N SER A 58 -4.09 1.47 10.91
CA SER A 58 -2.86 2.04 11.44
C SER A 58 -2.54 3.41 10.84
N VAL A 59 -1.54 4.09 11.42
CA VAL A 59 -0.88 5.20 10.72
C VAL A 59 -0.28 4.66 9.41
N ARG A 60 -0.40 5.44 8.34
CA ARG A 60 0.21 5.15 7.04
C ARG A 60 1.72 5.20 7.11
N THR A 61 2.38 4.30 6.40
CA THR A 61 3.82 4.39 6.18
C THR A 61 4.16 5.66 5.39
N LYS A 62 5.40 6.12 5.48
CA LYS A 62 5.87 7.17 4.57
C LYS A 62 5.79 6.67 3.12
N PRO A 63 5.42 7.52 2.15
CA PRO A 63 5.45 7.16 0.74
C PRO A 63 6.83 6.67 0.33
N VAL A 64 6.88 5.48 -0.27
CA VAL A 64 8.09 4.87 -0.83
C VAL A 64 8.02 5.00 -2.34
N LYS A 65 9.06 5.58 -2.93
CA LYS A 65 9.22 5.63 -4.39
C LYS A 65 9.54 4.23 -4.91
N VAL A 66 8.87 3.83 -5.98
CA VAL A 66 9.11 2.58 -6.72
C VAL A 66 9.35 2.97 -8.17
N ASP A 67 10.47 2.48 -8.70
CA ASP A 67 10.92 2.64 -10.08
C ASP A 67 10.70 1.34 -10.85
#